data_AF-A0A2D4HXL1-F1
#
_entry.id   AF-A0A2D4HXL1-F1
#
_cell.length_a   1.000
_cell.length_b   1.000
_cell.length_c   1.000
_cell.angle_alpha   90.00
_cell.angle_beta   90.00
_cell.angle_gamma   90.00
#
_symmetry.space_group_name_H-M   'P 1'
#
loop_
_entity.id
_entity.type
_entity.pdbx_description
1 polymer ?
#
loop_
_entity_poly.entity_id
_entity_poly.type
_entity_poly.pdbx_seq_one_letter_code
_entity_poly.pdbx_strand_id
1 'polypeptide(L)'
;ELYNALVKVINNPSYRRQARKLSEIHRDQPAHPVNRTVYWINYILRHNGAQHLRSSVYTVSLYQYFLLDIAFVVLLCTALLYYILARIAKFICNQSKHFWSTDEHITVNGHYQNGIPNGKYRRNGHIKHEKKVK
;
A
#
# COMPACT_ATOMS: atom_id res chain seq x y z
N GLU A 1 17.78 16.23 14.51
CA GLU A 1 16.31 16.31 14.71
C GLU A 1 15.88 17.25 15.84
N LEU A 2 16.05 16.92 17.13
CA LEU A 2 15.52 17.74 18.24
C LEU A 2 16.08 19.18 18.28
N TYR A 3 17.40 19.34 18.08
CA TYR A 3 18.04 20.64 18.05
C TYR A 3 17.47 21.54 16.94
N ASN A 4 17.28 21.00 15.73
CA ASN A 4 16.73 21.73 14.60
C ASN A 4 15.27 22.15 14.85
N ALA A 5 14.47 21.28 15.49
CA ALA A 5 13.11 21.61 15.89
C ALA A 5 13.07 22.73 16.94
N LEU A 6 13.96 22.69 17.94
CA LEU A 6 14.06 23.72 18.97
C LEU A 6 14.45 25.08 18.37
N VAL A 7 15.48 25.11 17.54
CA VAL A 7 15.93 26.31 16.82
C VAL A 7 14.80 26.88 15.96
N LYS A 8 14.04 26.02 15.28
CA LYS A 8 12.87 26.44 14.48
C LYS A 8 11.75 27.05 15.33
N VAL A 9 11.44 26.48 16.50
CA VAL A 9 10.40 27.00 17.40
C VAL A 9 10.81 28.32 18.05
N ILE A 10 12.08 28.46 18.46
CA ILE A 10 12.59 29.68 19.09
C ILE A 10 12.71 30.82 18.07
N ASN A 11 13.24 30.54 16.88
CA ASN A 11 13.52 31.58 15.89
C ASN A 11 12.29 32.03 15.10
N ASN A 12 11.25 31.19 14.99
CA ASN A 12 10.05 31.56 14.25
C ASN A 12 9.01 32.21 15.19
N PRO A 13 8.78 33.54 15.09
CA PRO A 13 7.86 34.26 15.97
C PRO A 13 6.39 33.85 15.79
N SER A 14 6.04 33.16 14.70
CA SER A 14 4.69 32.65 14.46
C SER A 14 4.23 31.72 15.58
N TYR A 15 5.10 30.84 16.07
CA TYR A 15 4.78 29.92 17.18
C TYR A 15 4.43 30.69 18.46
N ARG A 16 5.22 31.72 18.80
CA ARG A 16 4.96 32.55 19.98
C ARG A 16 3.66 33.35 19.85
N ARG A 17 3.36 33.90 18.67
CA ARG A 17 2.11 34.64 18.41
C ARG A 17 0.89 33.73 18.55
N GLN A 18 0.94 32.53 17.97
CA GLN A 18 -0.13 31.55 18.09
C GLN A 18 -0.32 31.06 19.53
N ALA A 19 0.77 30.77 20.25
CA ALA A 19 0.72 30.39 21.65
C ALA A 19 0.09 31.49 22.52
N ARG A 20 0.43 32.76 22.27
CA ARG A 20 -0.18 33.90 22.99
C ARG A 20 -1.66 34.04 22.69
N LYS A 21 -2.05 33.97 21.41
CA LYS A 21 -3.47 34.01 21.01
C LYS A 21 -4.27 32.88 21.66
N LEU A 22 -3.73 31.67 21.66
CA LEU A 22 -4.35 30.53 22.32
C LEU A 22 -4.46 30.74 23.84
N SER A 23 -3.45 31.35 24.45
CA SER A 23 -3.43 31.67 25.87
C SER A 23 -4.48 32.72 26.25
N GLU A 24 -4.69 33.73 25.41
CA GLU A 24 -5.74 34.74 25.58
C GLU A 24 -7.12 34.08 25.49
N ILE A 25 -7.38 33.28 24.46
CA ILE A 25 -8.63 32.51 24.32
C ILE A 25 -8.87 31.59 25.52
N HIS A 26 -7.82 30.92 26.03
CA HIS A 26 -7.95 30.03 27.17
C HIS A 26 -8.25 30.78 28.47
N ARG A 27 -7.73 32.00 28.64
CA ARG A 27 -8.05 32.85 29.80
C ARG A 27 -9.38 33.57 29.66
N ASP A 28 -9.89 33.71 28.44
CA ASP A 28 -11.20 34.26 28.13
C ASP A 28 -12.30 33.26 28.49
N GLN A 29 -12.48 33.07 29.78
CA GLN A 29 -13.50 32.21 30.34
C GLN A 29 -14.29 33.01 31.39
N PRO A 30 -15.64 32.95 31.36
CA PRO A 30 -16.49 33.88 32.13
C PRO A 30 -16.42 33.69 33.65
N ALA A 31 -15.83 32.59 34.12
CA ALA A 31 -15.72 32.27 35.54
C ALA A 31 -14.28 31.92 35.90
N HIS A 32 -13.81 32.44 37.04
CA HIS A 32 -12.48 32.14 37.59
C HIS A 32 -12.33 30.62 37.77
N PRO A 33 -11.18 30.02 37.39
CA PRO A 33 -10.99 28.57 37.39
C PRO A 33 -11.26 27.95 38.76
N VAL A 34 -10.89 28.64 39.84
CA VAL A 34 -11.14 28.17 41.22
C VAL A 34 -12.64 28.05 41.50
N ASN A 35 -13.43 29.08 41.19
CA ASN A 35 -14.88 29.06 41.43
C ASN A 35 -15.57 27.99 40.58
N ARG A 36 -15.10 27.79 39.34
CA ARG A 36 -15.60 26.72 38.47
C ARG A 36 -15.32 25.34 39.07
N THR A 37 -14.12 25.10 39.58
CA THR A 37 -13.77 23.82 40.21
C THR A 37 -14.63 23.56 41.43
N VAL A 38 -14.81 24.57 42.31
CA VAL A 38 -15.69 24.46 43.48
C VAL A 38 -17.14 24.17 43.06
N TYR A 39 -17.63 24.82 42.00
CA TYR A 39 -18.95 24.54 41.46
C TYR A 39 -19.10 23.07 41.02
N TRP A 40 -18.15 22.54 40.25
CA TRP A 40 -18.21 21.14 39.79
C TRP A 40 -18.08 20.13 40.93
N ILE A 41 -17.25 20.40 41.95
CA ILE A 41 -17.16 19.53 43.14
C ILE A 41 -18.51 19.48 43.85
N ASN A 42 -19.13 20.63 44.10
CA ASN A 42 -20.44 20.69 44.73
C ASN A 42 -21.52 20.01 43.88
N TYR A 43 -21.44 20.15 42.55
CA TYR A 43 -22.33 19.48 41.61
C TYR A 43 -22.21 17.95 41.71
N ILE A 44 -20.98 17.41 41.74
CA ILE A 44 -20.74 15.97 41.87
C ILE A 44 -21.26 15.44 43.21
N LEU A 45 -21.04 16.18 44.30
CA LEU A 45 -21.54 15.84 45.63
C LEU A 45 -23.06 15.85 45.69
N ARG A 46 -23.72 16.84 45.08
CA ARG A 46 -25.19 16.93 45.03
C ARG A 46 -25.84 15.81 44.21
N HIS A 47 -25.15 15.32 43.19
CA HIS A 47 -25.66 14.31 42.27
C HIS A 47 -25.00 12.93 42.48
N ASN A 48 -24.56 12.61 43.70
CA ASN A 48 -24.04 11.29 44.11
C ASN A 48 -23.06 10.67 43.10
N GLY A 49 -22.05 11.46 42.69
CA GLY A 49 -21.00 10.99 41.78
C GLY A 49 -21.23 11.30 40.30
N ALA A 50 -22.31 12.03 39.95
CA ALA A 50 -22.58 12.54 38.61
C ALA A 50 -22.29 11.50 37.51
N GLN A 51 -22.99 10.37 37.56
CA GLN A 51 -22.76 9.25 36.64
C GLN A 51 -22.90 9.66 35.17
N HIS A 52 -23.68 10.70 34.88
CA HIS A 52 -23.81 11.31 33.55
C HIS A 52 -22.60 12.13 33.08
N LEU A 53 -21.74 12.60 34.00
CA LEU A 53 -20.45 13.23 33.65
C LEU A 53 -19.32 12.21 33.44
N ARG A 54 -19.52 10.95 33.86
CA ARG A 54 -18.54 9.90 33.57
C ARG A 54 -18.57 9.64 32.06
N SER A 55 -17.43 9.84 31.42
CA SER A 55 -17.26 9.47 30.02
C SER A 55 -17.61 7.99 29.85
N SER A 56 -18.53 7.70 28.93
CA SER A 56 -18.97 6.33 28.60
C SER A 56 -17.81 5.43 28.13
N VAL A 57 -16.63 6.01 27.86
CA VAL A 57 -15.40 5.28 27.56
C VAL A 57 -15.04 4.25 28.65
N TYR A 58 -15.37 4.49 29.92
CA TYR A 58 -15.09 3.53 31.01
C TYR A 58 -16.09 2.37 31.10
N THR A 59 -17.26 2.50 30.46
CA THR A 59 -18.27 1.42 30.41
C THR A 59 -18.15 0.58 29.15
N VAL A 60 -17.33 1.02 28.19
CA VAL A 60 -17.14 0.34 26.90
C VAL A 60 -16.18 -0.83 27.09
N SER A 61 -16.60 -2.01 26.65
CA SER A 61 -15.76 -3.21 26.65
C SER A 61 -14.56 -3.01 25.73
N LEU A 62 -13.41 -3.63 26.05
CA LEU A 62 -12.20 -3.50 25.24
C LEU A 62 -12.43 -3.90 23.77
N TYR A 63 -13.33 -4.85 23.50
CA TYR A 63 -13.71 -5.27 22.15
C TYR A 63 -14.37 -4.16 21.33
N GLN A 64 -15.24 -3.36 21.96
CA GLN A 64 -15.90 -2.22 21.33
C GLN A 64 -14.95 -1.02 21.23
N TYR A 65 -14.03 -0.85 22.18
CA TYR A 65 -12.99 0.17 22.09
C TYR A 65 -12.05 -0.05 20.90
N PHE A 66 -11.67 -1.31 20.64
CA PHE A 66 -10.80 -1.67 19.52
C PHE A 66 -11.54 -1.91 18.19
N LEU A 67 -12.89 -1.82 18.18
CA LEU A 67 -13.75 -2.09 17.02
C LEU A 67 -13.32 -3.35 16.24
N LEU A 68 -13.14 -4.46 16.96
CA LEU A 68 -12.61 -5.70 16.39
C LEU A 68 -13.42 -6.24 15.21
N ASP A 69 -14.74 -5.97 15.18
CA ASP A 69 -15.61 -6.28 14.05
C ASP A 69 -15.13 -5.61 12.75
N ILE A 70 -14.85 -4.30 12.81
CA ILE A 70 -14.34 -3.55 11.66
C ILE A 70 -12.94 -4.03 11.26
N ALA A 71 -12.08 -4.34 12.22
CA ALA A 71 -10.76 -4.91 11.94
C ALA A 71 -10.86 -6.26 11.19
N PHE A 72 -11.79 -7.13 11.60
CA PHE A 72 -12.03 -8.41 10.96
C PHE A 72 -12.58 -8.24 9.53
N VAL A 73 -13.54 -7.34 9.32
CA VAL A 73 -14.10 -7.04 7.99
C VAL A 73 -13.00 -6.52 7.06
N VAL A 74 -12.15 -5.59 7.52
CA VAL A 74 -11.04 -5.05 6.72
C VAL A 74 -10.02 -6.13 6.36
N LEU A 75 -9.65 -6.98 7.31
CA LEU A 75 -8.75 -8.12 7.06
C LEU A 75 -9.35 -9.10 6.04
N LEU A 76 -10.64 -9.40 6.15
CA LEU A 76 -11.33 -10.29 5.22
C LEU A 76 -11.40 -9.68 3.81
N CYS A 77 -11.76 -8.41 3.68
CA CYS A 77 -11.79 -7.71 2.40
C CYS A 77 -10.40 -7.67 1.73
N THR A 78 -9.35 -7.36 2.48
CA THR A 78 -7.97 -7.32 1.96
C THR A 78 -7.48 -8.71 1.54
N ALA A 79 -7.77 -9.75 2.33
CA ALA A 79 -7.44 -11.13 1.98
C ALA A 79 -8.18 -11.61 0.72
N LEU A 80 -9.48 -11.30 0.59
CA LEU A 80 -10.26 -11.61 -0.61
C LEU A 80 -9.73 -10.89 -1.84
N LEU A 81 -9.39 -9.60 -1.72
CA LEU A 81 -8.80 -8.83 -2.81
C LEU A 81 -7.48 -9.47 -3.27
N TYR A 82 -6.60 -9.81 -2.33
CA TYR A 82 -5.34 -10.48 -2.64
C TYR A 82 -5.59 -11.85 -3.32
N TYR A 83 -6.54 -12.63 -2.81
CA TYR A 83 -6.90 -13.92 -3.39
C TYR A 83 -7.39 -13.77 -4.84
N ILE A 84 -8.28 -12.82 -5.10
CA ILE A 84 -8.79 -12.54 -6.45
C ILE A 84 -7.66 -12.14 -7.39
N LEU A 85 -6.80 -11.20 -6.97
CA LEU A 85 -5.64 -10.77 -7.77
C LEU A 85 -4.69 -11.94 -8.07
N ALA A 86 -4.38 -12.78 -7.09
CA ALA A 86 -3.53 -13.95 -7.29
C ALA A 86 -4.17 -14.97 -8.25
N ARG A 87 -5.50 -15.16 -8.18
CA ARG A 87 -6.24 -16.04 -9.09
C ARG A 87 -6.25 -15.50 -10.52
N ILE A 88 -6.49 -14.21 -10.70
CA ILE A 88 -6.44 -13.53 -12.01
C ILE A 88 -5.03 -13.64 -12.59
N ALA A 89 -3.99 -13.34 -11.81
CA ALA A 89 -2.60 -13.46 -12.25
C ALA A 89 -2.26 -14.90 -12.67
N LYS A 90 -2.64 -15.91 -11.86
CA LYS A 90 -2.45 -17.32 -12.23
C LYS A 90 -3.21 -17.71 -13.50
N PHE A 91 -4.45 -17.22 -13.67
CA PHE A 91 -5.25 -17.48 -14.86
C PHE A 91 -4.60 -16.90 -16.12
N ILE A 92 -4.15 -15.64 -16.06
CA ILE A 92 -3.44 -14.98 -17.15
C ILE A 92 -2.13 -15.73 -17.47
N CYS A 93 -1.32 -16.08 -16.46
CA CYS A 93 -0.09 -16.85 -16.67
C CYS A 93 -0.35 -18.25 -17.25
N ASN A 94 -1.46 -18.89 -16.91
CA ASN A 94 -1.81 -20.19 -17.47
C ASN A 94 -2.25 -20.07 -18.93
N GLN A 95 -3.04 -19.04 -19.25
CA GLN A 95 -3.47 -18.75 -20.62
C GLN A 95 -2.31 -18.35 -21.52
N SER A 96 -1.36 -17.56 -21.02
CA SER A 96 -0.16 -17.22 -21.78
C SER A 96 0.72 -18.44 -22.04
N LYS A 97 0.86 -19.37 -21.08
CA LYS A 97 1.57 -20.64 -21.30
C LYS A 97 0.90 -21.51 -22.37
N HIS A 98 -0.43 -21.62 -22.33
CA HIS A 98 -1.19 -22.36 -23.33
C HIS A 98 -1.05 -21.73 -24.73
N PHE A 99 -1.14 -20.41 -24.82
CA PHE A 99 -0.97 -19.67 -26.08
C PHE A 99 0.44 -19.82 -26.66
N TRP A 100 1.49 -19.63 -25.84
CA TRP A 100 2.88 -19.81 -26.29
C TRP A 100 3.17 -21.26 -26.71
N SER A 101 2.60 -22.25 -26.02
CA SER A 101 2.75 -23.66 -26.41
C SER A 101 1.99 -24.01 -27.70
N THR A 102 0.93 -23.26 -28.04
CA THR A 102 0.17 -23.44 -29.29
C THR A 102 0.93 -22.81 -30.47
N ASP A 103 1.59 -21.67 -30.27
CA ASP A 103 2.40 -21.00 -31.29
C ASP A 103 3.65 -21.83 -31.67
N GLU A 104 4.31 -22.45 -30.69
CA GLU A 104 5.45 -23.34 -30.92
C GLU A 104 5.05 -24.61 -31.71
N HIS A 105 3.86 -25.17 -31.47
CA HIS A 105 3.38 -26.34 -32.22
C HIS A 105 2.88 -25.98 -33.64
N ILE A 106 2.47 -24.74 -33.88
CA ILE A 106 2.08 -24.25 -35.21
C ILE A 106 3.32 -23.92 -36.06
N THR A 107 4.35 -23.30 -35.47
CA THR A 107 5.62 -23.01 -36.17
C THR A 107 6.41 -24.26 -36.56
N VAL A 108 6.29 -25.35 -35.79
CA VAL A 108 6.90 -26.66 -36.13
C VAL A 108 6.18 -27.36 -37.30
N ASN A 109 4.90 -27.04 -37.56
CA ASN A 109 4.07 -27.72 -38.56
C ASN A 109 3.76 -26.87 -39.82
N GLY A 110 4.47 -25.76 -40.06
CA GLY A 110 4.17 -24.82 -41.15
C GLY A 110 5.34 -24.40 -42.03
N HIS A 111 5.55 -25.15 -43.11
CA HIS A 111 5.96 -24.73 -44.47
C HIS A 111 7.14 -23.75 -44.65
N TYR A 112 8.25 -24.24 -45.22
CA TYR A 112 9.31 -23.39 -45.79
C TYR A 112 8.74 -22.56 -46.93
N GLN A 113 8.78 -21.24 -46.79
CA GLN A 113 8.62 -20.35 -47.92
C GLN A 113 9.84 -19.45 -47.95
N ASN A 114 10.60 -19.59 -49.06
CA ASN A 114 11.59 -18.67 -49.63
C ASN A 114 12.99 -19.28 -49.85
N GLY A 115 13.06 -20.31 -50.71
CA GLY A 115 13.76 -20.20 -52.00
C GLY A 115 15.27 -19.91 -52.08
N ILE A 116 16.09 -20.03 -51.01
CA ILE A 116 17.55 -20.02 -51.14
C ILE A 116 18.11 -21.43 -50.90
N PRO A 117 18.70 -22.10 -51.91
CA PRO A 117 19.34 -23.39 -51.71
C PRO A 117 20.75 -23.15 -51.19
N ASN A 118 21.03 -23.46 -49.91
CA ASN A 118 22.42 -23.49 -49.42
C ASN A 118 22.85 -24.90 -49.02
N GLY A 119 23.22 -25.66 -50.04
CA GLY A 119 24.54 -26.28 -50.10
C GLY A 119 24.88 -27.37 -49.07
N LYS A 120 24.35 -28.57 -49.24
CA LYS A 120 25.06 -29.80 -48.83
C LYS A 120 25.06 -30.83 -49.95
N TYR A 121 26.15 -30.83 -50.73
CA TYR A 121 26.59 -32.06 -51.41
C TYR A 121 28.10 -32.24 -51.22
N ARG A 122 28.43 -33.00 -50.17
CA ARG A 122 29.68 -33.77 -50.11
C ARG A 122 29.49 -35.00 -50.99
N ARG A 123 30.32 -35.16 -52.03
CA ARG A 123 31.03 -36.42 -52.37
C ARG A 123 31.86 -36.31 -53.66
N ASN A 124 33.18 -36.34 -53.44
CA ASN A 124 34.23 -37.14 -54.07
C ASN A 124 34.08 -37.57 -55.55
N GLY A 125 35.13 -37.34 -56.35
CA GLY A 125 35.39 -38.19 -57.52
C GLY A 125 36.24 -37.57 -58.62
N HIS A 126 37.55 -37.68 -58.48
CA HIS A 126 38.63 -37.57 -59.48
C HIS A 126 38.33 -38.26 -60.84
N ILE A 127 38.83 -37.71 -61.97
CA ILE A 127 39.74 -38.33 -62.99
C ILE A 127 39.65 -37.64 -64.39
N LYS A 128 40.81 -37.12 -64.85
CA LYS A 128 41.45 -37.01 -66.21
C LYS A 128 40.63 -36.50 -67.43
N HIS A 129 41.19 -35.83 -68.45
CA HIS A 129 42.58 -35.68 -68.91
C HIS A 129 42.69 -34.53 -69.94
N GLU A 130 43.90 -33.97 -70.04
CA GLU A 130 44.62 -33.49 -71.24
C GLU A 130 44.00 -32.46 -72.22
N LYS A 131 44.69 -31.32 -72.39
CA LYS A 131 45.20 -30.86 -73.69
C LYS A 131 46.32 -29.82 -73.55
N LYS A 132 47.36 -30.02 -74.37
CA LYS A 132 48.63 -29.30 -74.47
C LYS A 132 48.49 -27.88 -75.04
N VAL A 133 49.28 -26.95 -74.51
CA VAL A 133 50.10 -25.91 -75.19
C VAL A 133 51.19 -25.55 -74.16
N LYS A 134 52.47 -25.89 -74.31
CA LYS A 134 53.46 -25.44 -75.30
C LYS A 134 54.55 -26.50 -75.44
#